data_AF-A0A3B9YKI5-F1
#
_entry.id   AF-A0A3B9YKI5-F1
#
_cell.length_a   1.000
_cell.length_b   1.000
_cell.length_c   1.000
_cell.angle_alpha   90.00
_cell.angle_beta   90.00
_cell.angle_gamma   90.00
#
_symmetry.space_group_name_H-M   'P 1'
#
loop_
_entity.id
_entity.type
_entity.pdbx_description
1 polymer ?
#
loop_
_entity_poly.entity_id
_entity_poly.type
_entity_poly.pdbx_seq_one_letter_code
_entity_poly.pdbx_strand_id
1 'polypeptide(L)'
;MLSKNLKRVAGVSLGILFSPALSFAAALSLETLAADPRALLLDLRKVSAEQAPVSAKPVASRIALNKEYIHLLDGDTIFYGPKRGKKRNLRILGIDTPEVRHYPAGKFEDQEYGQKVKAYVRGVISRADKVEALLCGEDIYQRTLAHVYVDGQLLSVKVLKRGYAYETVSHYGDNGLPELAQEILDAAAAGPKPLFENPYLWRKRMWSKEKEQAELEKDQAAPRILVDKSQMFFQDGDTVYFGKEEVRILGVDTPEIAHPDHDKPEGQEYGPEAAEFTKQALLNAKKVEYVLGPGSTYGRALAHVFVDGELLSLRLIKARLAYETVSRFGATGHPGFARQLLDAFRSVEKPPFQNPQYWRWEHWGQPKPELVELPEIRSLIAE
;
A
#
# COMPACT_ATOMS: atom_id res chain seq x y z
N MET A 1 -70.13 21.53 -26.70
CA MET A 1 -70.06 20.58 -27.83
C MET A 1 -68.68 19.91 -27.80
N LEU A 2 -68.70 18.57 -27.71
CA LEU A 2 -67.63 17.58 -28.02
C LEU A 2 -66.28 17.73 -27.28
N SER A 3 -66.02 17.07 -26.15
CA SER A 3 -65.89 15.61 -25.82
C SER A 3 -64.48 15.04 -26.05
N LYS A 4 -63.76 14.73 -24.97
CA LYS A 4 -63.48 13.36 -24.43
C LYS A 4 -62.51 12.52 -25.26
N ASN A 5 -61.45 12.00 -24.63
CA ASN A 5 -61.37 10.57 -24.33
C ASN A 5 -60.21 10.20 -23.38
N LEU A 6 -60.61 9.94 -22.13
CA LEU A 6 -59.96 9.02 -21.21
C LEU A 6 -60.60 7.64 -21.48
N LYS A 7 -59.82 6.59 -21.72
CA LYS A 7 -60.29 5.21 -21.55
C LYS A 7 -59.24 4.36 -20.86
N ARG A 8 -59.71 3.73 -19.79
CA ARG A 8 -59.13 2.68 -18.98
C ARG A 8 -59.91 1.40 -19.31
N VAL A 9 -59.27 0.25 -19.06
CA VAL A 9 -59.83 -1.06 -18.62
C VAL A 9 -59.57 -2.29 -19.53
N ALA A 10 -59.05 -3.32 -18.84
CA ALA A 10 -59.10 -4.78 -19.02
C ALA A 10 -58.17 -5.47 -20.05
N GLY A 11 -57.04 -6.00 -19.57
CA GLY A 11 -56.93 -7.32 -18.95
C GLY A 11 -56.99 -8.55 -19.87
N VAL A 12 -55.88 -9.27 -20.01
CA VAL A 12 -55.79 -10.75 -20.04
C VAL A 12 -54.43 -11.18 -19.48
N SER A 13 -54.46 -12.14 -18.57
CA SER A 13 -53.35 -12.82 -17.90
C SER A 13 -52.49 -13.69 -18.82
N LEU A 14 -51.19 -13.83 -18.52
CA LEU A 14 -50.49 -15.12 -18.65
C LEU A 14 -49.26 -15.24 -17.72
N GLY A 15 -49.42 -16.05 -16.67
CA GLY A 15 -48.51 -17.15 -16.30
C GLY A 15 -47.00 -16.91 -16.07
N ILE A 16 -46.66 -16.70 -14.79
CA ILE A 16 -45.77 -17.55 -13.94
C ILE A 16 -44.51 -18.15 -14.57
N LEU A 17 -43.35 -17.79 -14.01
CA LEU A 17 -42.40 -18.70 -13.33
C LEU A 17 -41.35 -17.88 -12.56
N PHE A 18 -41.55 -17.72 -11.25
CA PHE A 18 -40.54 -17.29 -10.28
C PHE A 18 -40.29 -18.47 -9.34
N SER A 19 -39.06 -18.99 -9.32
CA SER A 19 -38.59 -19.92 -8.28
C SER A 19 -37.74 -19.16 -7.25
N PRO A 20 -38.05 -19.24 -5.94
CA PRO A 20 -37.23 -18.68 -4.88
C PRO A 20 -36.40 -19.77 -4.18
N ALA A 21 -35.15 -19.46 -3.82
CA ALA A 21 -34.31 -20.16 -2.83
C ALA A 21 -32.97 -19.38 -2.74
N LEU A 22 -32.35 -19.07 -1.61
CA LEU A 22 -32.52 -19.47 -0.22
C LEU A 22 -31.80 -18.39 0.63
N SER A 23 -32.50 -17.68 1.52
CA SER A 23 -31.89 -16.86 2.57
C SER A 23 -31.90 -17.67 3.86
N PHE A 24 -30.73 -18.05 4.38
CA PHE A 24 -30.61 -18.61 5.72
C PHE A 24 -30.20 -17.49 6.68
N ALA A 25 -31.20 -16.85 7.29
CA ALA A 25 -31.04 -16.13 8.55
C ALA A 25 -31.66 -17.01 9.64
N ALA A 26 -30.83 -17.67 10.44
CA ALA A 26 -31.30 -18.42 11.59
C ALA A 26 -31.67 -17.43 12.71
N ALA A 27 -32.97 -17.30 12.97
CA ALA A 27 -33.50 -16.66 14.15
C ALA A 27 -33.27 -17.60 15.36
N LEU A 28 -32.43 -17.20 16.30
CA LEU A 28 -32.30 -17.84 17.61
C LEU A 28 -33.33 -17.22 18.55
N SER A 29 -34.36 -18.00 18.90
CA SER A 29 -35.30 -17.68 19.97
C SER A 29 -34.63 -17.89 21.33
N LEU A 30 -34.72 -16.88 22.20
CA LEU A 30 -34.44 -17.01 23.64
C LEU A 30 -35.49 -17.94 24.28
N GLU A 31 -35.05 -19.03 24.90
CA GLU A 31 -35.46 -19.41 26.26
C GLU A 31 -34.78 -20.72 26.72
N THR A 32 -34.16 -20.61 27.90
CA THR A 32 -33.86 -21.62 28.94
C THR A 32 -32.39 -21.88 29.26
N LEU A 33 -32.11 -21.56 30.53
CA LEU A 33 -30.86 -21.49 31.25
C LEU A 33 -30.66 -22.81 32.02
N ALA A 34 -29.56 -23.54 31.78
CA ALA A 34 -28.84 -24.36 32.78
C ALA A 34 -27.81 -25.27 32.08
N ALA A 35 -26.59 -24.78 31.89
CA ALA A 35 -25.42 -25.66 31.68
C ALA A 35 -24.17 -24.99 32.25
N ASP A 36 -23.41 -25.79 32.99
CA ASP A 36 -22.20 -25.47 33.76
C ASP A 36 -21.17 -24.62 32.98
N PRO A 37 -20.71 -23.46 33.51
CA PRO A 37 -19.73 -22.60 32.85
C PRO A 37 -18.32 -23.22 32.71
N ARG A 38 -18.05 -24.41 33.27
CA ARG A 38 -16.82 -25.18 32.99
C ARG A 38 -16.93 -26.14 31.79
N ALA A 39 -18.14 -26.48 31.34
CA ALA A 39 -18.34 -27.32 30.16
C ALA A 39 -18.21 -26.55 28.83
N LEU A 40 -18.35 -25.21 28.86
CA LEU A 40 -18.15 -24.32 27.71
C LEU A 40 -16.67 -24.09 27.35
N LEU A 41 -15.72 -24.52 28.20
CA LEU A 41 -14.28 -24.28 27.99
C LEU A 41 -13.57 -25.40 27.20
N LEU A 42 -14.26 -26.49 26.85
CA LEU A 42 -13.65 -27.62 26.13
C LEU A 42 -13.94 -27.66 24.63
N ASP A 43 -14.83 -26.80 24.11
CA ASP A 43 -15.23 -26.82 22.69
C ASP A 43 -14.80 -25.58 21.88
N LEU A 44 -14.03 -24.66 22.48
CA LEU A 44 -13.39 -23.54 21.79
C LEU A 44 -12.08 -23.91 21.07
N ARG A 45 -11.67 -25.19 21.09
CA ARG A 45 -10.53 -25.71 20.32
C ARG A 45 -10.90 -26.26 18.94
N LYS A 46 -12.17 -26.19 18.55
CA LYS A 46 -12.66 -26.61 17.22
C LYS A 46 -13.11 -25.48 16.31
N VAL A 47 -12.78 -24.23 16.64
CA VAL A 47 -12.96 -23.08 15.74
C VAL A 47 -11.62 -22.38 15.52
N SER A 48 -10.68 -23.06 14.85
CA SER A 48 -9.58 -22.40 14.12
C SER A 48 -8.86 -23.41 13.24
N ALA A 49 -9.47 -23.71 12.10
CA ALA A 49 -8.81 -24.24 10.92
C ALA A 49 -9.76 -24.01 9.74
N GLU A 50 -10.02 -22.76 9.40
CA GLU A 50 -10.66 -22.44 8.13
C GLU A 50 -9.58 -22.62 7.05
N GLN A 51 -9.34 -23.89 6.70
CA GLN A 51 -8.54 -24.28 5.56
C GLN A 51 -9.30 -23.84 4.30
N ALA A 52 -8.75 -22.87 3.58
CA ALA A 52 -9.27 -22.48 2.28
C ALA A 52 -9.05 -23.63 1.28
N PRO A 53 -10.05 -24.03 0.49
CA PRO A 53 -9.83 -24.96 -0.61
C PRO A 53 -9.18 -24.19 -1.78
N VAL A 54 -7.89 -24.39 -2.00
CA VAL A 54 -7.22 -23.95 -3.23
C VAL A 54 -7.58 -24.94 -4.34
N SER A 55 -8.51 -24.56 -5.21
CA SER A 55 -8.94 -25.35 -6.37
C SER A 55 -8.38 -24.76 -7.67
N ALA A 56 -7.20 -25.22 -8.08
CA ALA A 56 -6.80 -25.36 -9.48
C ALA A 56 -5.60 -26.31 -9.57
N LYS A 57 -5.67 -27.33 -10.44
CA LYS A 57 -4.50 -28.18 -10.74
C LYS A 57 -3.37 -27.28 -11.29
N PRO A 58 -2.10 -27.46 -10.84
CA PRO A 58 -0.98 -26.66 -11.32
C PRO A 58 -0.87 -26.75 -12.85
N VAL A 59 -0.65 -25.61 -13.51
CA VAL A 59 -0.39 -25.59 -14.95
C VAL A 59 0.92 -26.36 -15.17
N ALA A 60 0.87 -27.48 -15.90
CA ALA A 60 1.91 -28.51 -15.91
C ALA A 60 3.28 -28.08 -16.48
N SER A 61 3.45 -26.84 -16.93
CA SER A 61 4.70 -26.34 -17.49
C SER A 61 5.16 -25.05 -16.81
N ARG A 62 6.44 -25.00 -16.44
CA ARG A 62 7.11 -23.78 -15.99
C ARG A 62 7.08 -22.73 -17.10
N ILE A 63 6.83 -21.48 -16.74
CA ILE A 63 6.90 -20.33 -17.66
C ILE A 63 8.19 -19.56 -17.43
N ALA A 64 8.88 -19.18 -18.50
CA ALA A 64 10.03 -18.28 -18.41
C ALA A 64 9.56 -16.87 -18.02
N LEU A 65 10.23 -16.26 -17.04
CA LEU A 65 9.99 -14.88 -16.63
C LEU A 65 11.03 -13.95 -17.24
N ASN A 66 10.59 -12.83 -17.80
CA ASN A 66 11.51 -11.76 -18.20
C ASN A 66 12.07 -11.07 -16.94
N LYS A 67 13.39 -11.14 -16.73
CA LYS A 67 14.06 -10.50 -15.58
C LYS A 67 13.82 -9.00 -15.49
N GLU A 68 13.65 -8.30 -16.60
CA GLU A 68 13.36 -6.86 -16.62
C GLU A 68 12.00 -6.50 -16.02
N TYR A 69 11.10 -7.48 -15.95
CA TYR A 69 9.74 -7.33 -15.44
C TYR A 69 9.61 -7.79 -13.98
N ILE A 70 10.70 -8.28 -13.37
CA ILE A 70 10.71 -8.72 -11.98
C ILE A 70 11.03 -7.53 -11.07
N HIS A 71 10.04 -7.12 -10.28
CA HIS A 71 10.21 -6.11 -9.24
C HIS A 71 9.93 -6.73 -7.87
N LEU A 72 10.94 -6.80 -7.00
CA LEU A 72 10.76 -7.37 -5.66
C LEU A 72 10.11 -6.36 -4.72
N LEU A 73 9.03 -6.77 -4.06
CA LEU A 73 8.51 -6.06 -2.90
C LEU A 73 9.43 -6.36 -1.70
N ASP A 74 9.52 -7.62 -1.28
CA ASP A 74 10.34 -8.15 -0.19
C ASP A 74 11.12 -9.39 -0.70
N GLY A 75 11.36 -10.38 0.15
CA GLY A 75 12.06 -11.62 -0.22
C GLY A 75 11.18 -12.70 -0.84
N ASP A 76 9.85 -12.59 -0.76
CA ASP A 76 8.91 -13.64 -1.18
C ASP A 76 7.78 -13.14 -2.09
N THR A 77 7.72 -11.83 -2.37
CA THR A 77 6.70 -11.22 -3.21
C THR A 77 7.33 -10.50 -4.41
N ILE A 78 6.93 -10.91 -5.61
CA ILE A 78 7.34 -10.32 -6.90
C ILE A 78 6.15 -9.58 -7.52
N PHE A 79 6.34 -8.31 -7.85
CA PHE A 79 5.48 -7.60 -8.80
C PHE A 79 6.00 -7.81 -10.22
N TYR A 80 5.33 -8.68 -10.96
CA TYR A 80 5.70 -9.05 -12.33
C TYR A 80 4.96 -8.19 -13.37
N GLY A 81 5.71 -7.45 -14.17
CA GLY A 81 5.19 -6.65 -15.29
C GLY A 81 6.14 -5.51 -15.68
N PRO A 82 5.81 -4.73 -16.71
CA PRO A 82 6.63 -3.59 -17.12
C PRO A 82 6.76 -2.56 -15.99
N LYS A 83 7.87 -1.79 -16.03
CA LYS A 83 8.14 -0.71 -15.06
C LYS A 83 6.94 0.22 -14.88
N ARG A 84 6.25 0.57 -15.97
CA ARG A 84 4.98 1.31 -15.98
C ARG A 84 3.86 0.42 -16.48
N GLY A 85 2.71 0.46 -15.80
CA GLY A 85 1.54 -0.35 -16.15
C GLY A 85 1.16 -1.36 -15.06
N LYS A 86 0.13 -2.15 -15.36
CA LYS A 86 -0.41 -3.16 -14.44
C LYS A 86 0.62 -4.26 -14.22
N LYS A 87 0.92 -4.54 -12.95
CA LYS A 87 1.77 -5.66 -12.52
C LYS A 87 0.89 -6.73 -11.88
N ARG A 88 1.32 -7.98 -11.96
CA ARG A 88 0.73 -9.12 -11.24
C ARG A 88 1.56 -9.38 -10.00
N ASN A 89 0.90 -9.71 -8.90
CA ASN A 89 1.57 -10.04 -7.65
C ASN A 89 1.79 -11.55 -7.62
N LEU A 90 3.05 -11.99 -7.69
CA LEU A 90 3.43 -13.38 -7.50
C LEU A 90 3.91 -13.57 -6.07
N ARG A 91 3.29 -14.49 -5.32
CA ARG A 91 3.76 -14.93 -3.99
C ARG A 91 4.55 -16.21 -4.15
N ILE A 92 5.81 -16.19 -3.70
CA ILE A 92 6.68 -17.36 -3.66
C ILE A 92 6.17 -18.30 -2.57
N LEU A 93 5.87 -19.54 -2.95
CA LEU A 93 5.35 -20.56 -2.05
C LEU A 93 6.43 -21.18 -1.15
N GLY A 94 6.00 -21.62 0.02
CA GLY A 94 6.80 -22.39 0.99
C GLY A 94 7.74 -21.56 1.88
N ILE A 95 7.75 -20.23 1.73
CA ILE A 95 8.54 -19.32 2.56
C ILE A 95 7.74 -18.11 3.05
N ASP A 96 8.17 -17.55 4.18
CA ASP A 96 7.79 -16.23 4.71
C ASP A 96 9.07 -15.47 5.05
N THR A 97 9.32 -14.39 4.33
CA THR A 97 10.53 -13.56 4.46
C THR A 97 10.25 -12.33 5.32
N PRO A 98 11.29 -11.70 5.90
CA PRO A 98 11.08 -10.52 6.72
C PRO A 98 10.51 -9.36 5.90
N GLU A 99 9.53 -8.67 6.48
CA GLU A 99 8.78 -7.60 5.83
C GLU A 99 9.67 -6.41 5.47
N VAL A 100 9.33 -5.71 4.38
CA VAL A 100 9.89 -4.38 4.09
C VAL A 100 8.80 -3.33 4.06
N ARG A 101 9.19 -2.08 4.27
CA ARG A 101 8.31 -0.92 4.12
C ARG A 101 7.69 -0.89 2.73
N HIS A 102 6.40 -0.58 2.70
CA HIS A 102 5.58 -0.44 1.51
C HIS A 102 4.68 0.78 1.70
N TYR A 103 5.21 1.95 1.35
CA TYR A 103 4.54 3.24 1.60
C TYR A 103 3.14 3.34 0.97
N PRO A 104 2.91 2.90 -0.28
CA PRO A 104 1.56 2.89 -0.86
C PRO A 104 0.55 2.04 -0.09
N ALA A 105 0.97 1.11 0.78
CA ALA A 105 0.12 0.31 1.65
C ALA A 105 0.06 0.86 3.09
N GLY A 106 0.64 2.04 3.35
CA GLY A 106 0.71 2.64 4.69
C GLY A 106 1.65 1.91 5.64
N LYS A 107 2.61 1.13 5.11
CA LYS A 107 3.58 0.36 5.90
C LYS A 107 4.94 1.06 5.83
N PHE A 108 5.36 1.67 6.92
CA PHE A 108 6.49 2.61 6.90
C PHE A 108 7.79 2.06 7.50
N GLU A 109 7.75 0.88 8.11
CA GLU A 109 8.87 0.26 8.82
C GLU A 109 9.34 -1.01 8.09
N ASP A 110 10.66 -1.23 8.06
CA ASP A 110 11.26 -2.50 7.65
C ASP A 110 11.34 -3.42 8.87
N GLN A 111 11.10 -4.72 8.68
CA GLN A 111 11.52 -5.72 9.65
C GLN A 111 13.05 -5.87 9.61
N GLU A 112 13.65 -6.25 10.74
CA GLU A 112 15.04 -6.67 10.77
C GLU A 112 15.30 -7.73 9.68
N TYR A 113 16.45 -7.65 8.99
CA TYR A 113 16.80 -8.46 7.82
C TYR A 113 15.98 -8.21 6.54
N GLY A 114 14.85 -7.48 6.55
CA GLY A 114 14.00 -7.26 5.37
C GLY A 114 14.77 -6.79 4.13
N GLN A 115 15.51 -5.68 4.24
CA GLN A 115 16.32 -5.16 3.13
C GLN A 115 17.47 -6.09 2.71
N LYS A 116 18.06 -6.81 3.67
CA LYS A 116 19.15 -7.76 3.42
C LYS A 116 18.66 -8.96 2.61
N VAL A 117 17.52 -9.56 2.99
CA VAL A 117 16.92 -10.68 2.27
C VAL A 117 16.46 -10.25 0.88
N LYS A 118 15.81 -9.07 0.77
CA LYS A 118 15.44 -8.49 -0.53
C LYS A 118 16.66 -8.29 -1.45
N ALA A 119 17.78 -7.80 -0.91
CA ALA A 119 19.02 -7.63 -1.67
C ALA A 119 19.61 -8.97 -2.13
N TYR A 120 19.61 -9.99 -1.26
CA TYR A 120 20.02 -11.35 -1.62
C TYR A 120 19.17 -11.91 -2.77
N VAL A 121 17.84 -11.89 -2.64
CA VAL A 121 16.93 -12.41 -3.67
C VAL A 121 17.10 -11.65 -4.98
N ARG A 122 17.26 -10.31 -4.92
CA ARG A 122 17.57 -9.49 -6.10
C ARG A 122 18.87 -9.94 -6.78
N GLY A 123 19.93 -10.18 -6.00
CA GLY A 123 21.22 -10.61 -6.51
C GLY A 123 21.18 -12.01 -7.15
N VAL A 124 20.44 -12.93 -6.53
CA VAL A 124 20.21 -14.29 -7.07
C VAL A 124 19.49 -14.21 -8.42
N ILE A 125 18.43 -13.39 -8.53
CA ILE A 125 17.66 -13.23 -9.76
C ILE A 125 18.45 -12.49 -10.84
N SER A 126 19.19 -11.42 -10.50
CA SER A 126 19.87 -10.60 -11.51
C SER A 126 20.99 -11.36 -12.22
N ARG A 127 21.74 -12.18 -11.46
CA ARG A 127 22.84 -13.01 -11.96
C ARG A 127 22.41 -14.28 -12.68
N ALA A 128 21.15 -14.68 -12.56
CA ALA A 128 20.64 -15.90 -13.15
C ALA A 128 20.65 -15.86 -14.67
N ASP A 129 20.99 -16.97 -15.32
CA ASP A 129 20.79 -17.13 -16.76
C ASP A 129 19.31 -17.28 -17.08
N LYS A 130 18.58 -18.01 -16.21
CA LYS A 130 17.17 -18.33 -16.42
C LYS A 130 16.35 -18.19 -15.14
N VAL A 131 15.21 -17.53 -15.26
CA VAL A 131 14.19 -17.44 -14.19
C VAL A 131 12.88 -17.99 -14.72
N GLU A 132 12.27 -18.91 -13.98
CA GLU A 132 11.02 -19.56 -14.35
C GLU A 132 10.04 -19.58 -13.18
N ALA A 133 8.74 -19.66 -13.47
CA ALA A 133 7.71 -19.83 -12.45
C ALA A 133 6.77 -20.99 -12.80
N LEU A 134 6.42 -21.78 -11.78
CA LEU A 134 5.31 -22.73 -11.82
C LEU A 134 4.12 -22.11 -11.08
N LEU A 135 3.04 -21.78 -11.80
CA LEU A 135 1.87 -21.11 -11.24
C LEU A 135 0.92 -22.12 -10.61
N CYS A 136 0.48 -21.84 -9.38
CA CYS A 136 -0.23 -22.76 -8.49
C CYS A 136 -1.62 -22.26 -8.07
N GLY A 137 -2.16 -21.25 -8.75
CA GLY A 137 -3.47 -20.65 -8.46
C GLY A 137 -3.35 -19.26 -7.85
N GLU A 138 -4.41 -18.82 -7.17
CA GLU A 138 -4.50 -17.51 -6.52
C GLU A 138 -4.91 -17.66 -5.06
N ASP A 139 -4.45 -16.75 -4.20
CA ASP A 139 -4.91 -16.66 -2.81
C ASP A 139 -6.09 -15.69 -2.64
N ILE A 140 -6.61 -15.60 -1.41
CA ILE A 140 -7.72 -14.69 -1.05
C ILE A 140 -7.38 -13.19 -1.26
N TYR A 141 -6.10 -12.87 -1.39
CA TYR A 141 -5.59 -11.52 -1.67
C TYR A 141 -5.37 -11.29 -3.17
N GLN A 142 -5.83 -12.22 -4.03
CA GLN A 142 -5.67 -12.20 -5.48
C GLN A 142 -4.20 -12.13 -5.91
N ARG A 143 -3.28 -12.68 -5.10
CA ARG A 143 -1.89 -12.92 -5.50
C ARG A 143 -1.82 -14.26 -6.21
N THR A 144 -1.11 -14.30 -7.32
CA THR A 144 -0.79 -15.57 -7.98
C THR A 144 0.26 -16.31 -7.16
N LEU A 145 -0.07 -17.51 -6.70
CA LEU A 145 0.84 -18.39 -5.98
C LEU A 145 1.80 -19.05 -6.98
N ALA A 146 3.10 -19.07 -6.67
CA ALA A 146 4.08 -19.67 -7.57
C ALA A 146 5.29 -20.27 -6.85
N HIS A 147 5.81 -21.38 -7.40
CA HIS A 147 7.19 -21.78 -7.16
C HIS A 147 8.08 -21.10 -8.20
N VAL A 148 9.09 -20.36 -7.74
CA VAL A 148 10.04 -19.66 -8.60
C VAL A 148 11.34 -20.45 -8.66
N TYR A 149 11.84 -20.65 -9.87
CA TYR A 149 13.11 -21.31 -10.17
C TYR A 149 14.12 -20.30 -10.69
N VAL A 150 15.36 -20.44 -10.22
CA VAL A 150 16.51 -19.67 -10.66
C VAL A 150 17.60 -20.66 -11.04
N ASP A 151 17.95 -20.69 -12.33
CA ASP A 151 18.89 -21.65 -12.94
C ASP A 151 18.53 -23.11 -12.60
N GLY A 152 17.24 -23.42 -12.71
CA GLY A 152 16.70 -24.77 -12.45
C GLY A 152 16.48 -25.14 -10.98
N GLN A 153 16.95 -24.32 -10.03
CA GLN A 153 16.82 -24.56 -8.58
C GLN A 153 15.70 -23.73 -7.96
N LEU A 154 14.97 -24.27 -6.96
CA LEU A 154 13.94 -23.52 -6.24
C LEU A 154 14.54 -22.31 -5.49
N LEU A 155 13.95 -21.14 -5.73
CA LEU A 155 14.33 -19.91 -5.02
C LEU A 155 14.03 -20.01 -3.53
N SER A 156 12.92 -20.63 -3.14
CA SER A 156 12.57 -20.89 -1.73
C SER A 156 13.67 -21.68 -1.00
N VAL A 157 14.18 -22.73 -1.63
CA VAL A 157 15.29 -23.54 -1.10
C VAL A 157 16.57 -22.72 -0.97
N LYS A 158 16.92 -21.89 -1.97
CA LYS A 158 18.08 -20.98 -1.89
C LYS A 158 17.96 -19.99 -0.74
N VAL A 159 16.76 -19.50 -0.42
CA VAL A 159 16.49 -18.56 0.68
C VAL A 159 16.57 -19.27 2.04
N LEU A 160 15.96 -20.45 2.17
CA LEU A 160 15.96 -21.24 3.41
C LEU A 160 17.36 -21.70 3.82
N LYS A 161 18.20 -22.13 2.87
CA LYS A 161 19.60 -22.52 3.13
C LYS A 161 20.45 -21.41 3.76
N ARG A 162 20.05 -20.14 3.62
CA ARG A 162 20.72 -18.98 4.23
C ARG A 162 20.06 -18.53 5.55
N GLY A 163 18.98 -19.17 5.99
CA GLY A 163 18.18 -18.76 7.15
C GLY A 163 17.42 -17.46 6.90
N TYR A 164 17.08 -17.16 5.65
CA TYR A 164 16.47 -15.88 5.24
C TYR A 164 14.94 -15.92 5.13
N ALA A 165 14.32 -17.04 5.50
CA ALA A 165 12.88 -17.18 5.59
C ALA A 165 12.49 -18.20 6.66
N TYR A 166 11.26 -18.06 7.15
CA TYR A 166 10.56 -19.16 7.79
C TYR A 166 9.92 -20.05 6.72
N GLU A 167 9.93 -21.34 6.95
CA GLU A 167 9.23 -22.32 6.12
C GLU A 167 7.73 -22.29 6.40
N THR A 168 6.90 -22.47 5.36
CA THR A 168 5.44 -22.34 5.49
C THR A 168 4.61 -23.50 4.96
N VAL A 169 5.21 -24.50 4.33
CA VAL A 169 4.55 -25.76 3.92
C VAL A 169 4.01 -26.50 5.15
N SER A 170 4.73 -26.53 6.28
CA SER A 170 4.25 -27.14 7.53
C SER A 170 2.91 -26.59 8.02
N HIS A 171 2.57 -25.37 7.62
CA HIS A 171 1.32 -24.71 8.01
C HIS A 171 0.27 -24.71 6.90
N TYR A 172 0.67 -24.44 5.65
CA TYR A 172 -0.26 -24.28 4.51
C TYR A 172 -0.39 -25.54 3.62
N GLY A 173 0.43 -26.56 3.83
CA GLY A 173 0.45 -27.78 3.02
C GLY A 173 1.21 -27.62 1.70
N ASP A 174 1.12 -28.66 0.88
CA ASP A 174 1.95 -28.85 -0.32
C ASP A 174 1.40 -28.22 -1.61
N ASN A 175 0.18 -27.66 -1.57
CA ASN A 175 -0.52 -27.12 -2.74
C ASN A 175 -0.62 -28.11 -3.92
N GLY A 176 -0.70 -29.41 -3.63
CA GLY A 176 -0.76 -30.48 -4.63
C GLY A 176 0.59 -30.81 -5.27
N LEU A 177 1.70 -30.33 -4.71
CA LEU A 177 3.07 -30.52 -5.19
C LEU A 177 3.98 -31.13 -4.09
N PRO A 178 3.71 -32.38 -3.65
CA PRO A 178 4.36 -32.98 -2.48
C PRO A 178 5.89 -33.10 -2.61
N GLU A 179 6.42 -33.31 -3.82
CA GLU A 179 7.87 -33.40 -4.04
C GLU A 179 8.56 -32.05 -3.81
N LEU A 180 7.98 -30.94 -4.28
CA LEU A 180 8.52 -29.59 -4.06
C LEU A 180 8.38 -29.17 -2.59
N ALA A 181 7.25 -29.53 -1.97
CA ALA A 181 7.01 -29.34 -0.56
C ALA A 181 8.07 -30.05 0.30
N GLN A 182 8.39 -31.30 -0.03
CA GLN A 182 9.44 -32.05 0.67
C GLN A 182 10.82 -31.41 0.48
N GLU A 183 11.18 -30.96 -0.73
CA GLU A 183 12.46 -30.26 -0.97
C GLU A 183 12.59 -28.98 -0.10
N ILE A 184 11.48 -28.26 0.09
CA ILE A 184 11.41 -27.06 0.94
C ILE A 184 11.56 -27.42 2.41
N LEU A 185 10.86 -28.45 2.89
CA LEU A 185 10.95 -28.95 4.27
C LEU A 185 12.38 -29.42 4.60
N ASP A 186 13.00 -30.18 3.70
CA ASP A 186 14.38 -30.66 3.86
C ASP A 186 15.38 -29.49 3.92
N ALA A 187 15.19 -28.48 3.06
CA ALA A 187 16.01 -27.28 3.07
C ALA A 187 15.86 -26.47 4.37
N ALA A 188 14.66 -26.38 4.91
CA ALA A 188 14.40 -25.72 6.18
C ALA A 188 14.99 -26.48 7.37
N ALA A 189 14.91 -27.81 7.36
CA ALA A 189 15.48 -28.66 8.41
C ALA A 189 17.01 -28.65 8.43
N ALA A 190 17.65 -28.58 7.25
CA ALA A 190 19.10 -28.53 7.11
C ALA A 190 19.67 -27.10 7.24
N GLY A 191 18.87 -26.07 6.97
CA GLY A 191 19.26 -24.67 7.00
C GLY A 191 19.41 -24.10 8.42
N PRO A 192 20.12 -22.97 8.59
CA PRO A 192 20.18 -22.29 9.87
C PRO A 192 18.80 -21.69 10.21
N LYS A 193 18.50 -21.60 11.51
CA LYS A 193 17.30 -20.89 11.97
C LYS A 193 17.39 -19.40 11.63
N PRO A 194 16.29 -18.76 11.17
CA PRO A 194 16.26 -17.33 10.96
C PRO A 194 16.67 -16.52 12.19
N LEU A 195 17.48 -15.47 11.97
CA LEU A 195 17.98 -14.56 13.01
C LEU A 195 17.11 -13.31 13.20
N PHE A 196 15.84 -13.38 12.79
CA PHE A 196 14.87 -12.29 12.90
C PHE A 196 13.54 -12.85 13.43
N GLU A 197 12.70 -11.97 13.98
CA GLU A 197 11.36 -12.35 14.47
C GLU A 197 10.55 -13.05 13.37
N ASN A 198 9.65 -13.97 13.72
CA ASN A 198 8.75 -14.55 12.73
C ASN A 198 7.89 -13.45 12.05
N PRO A 199 7.85 -13.35 10.71
CA PRO A 199 7.18 -12.24 10.02
C PRO A 199 5.69 -12.11 10.34
N TYR A 200 4.97 -13.22 10.54
CA TYR A 200 3.56 -13.17 10.99
C TYR A 200 3.40 -12.49 12.35
N LEU A 201 4.25 -12.81 13.32
CA LEU A 201 4.21 -12.18 14.65
C LEU A 201 4.58 -10.69 14.55
N TRP A 202 5.60 -10.38 13.75
CA TRP A 202 6.01 -9.00 13.51
C TRP A 202 4.88 -8.19 12.88
N ARG A 203 4.21 -8.71 11.83
CA ARG A 203 3.02 -8.06 11.21
C ARG A 203 1.90 -7.84 12.21
N LYS A 204 1.57 -8.84 13.02
CA LYS A 204 0.49 -8.74 14.02
C LYS A 204 0.75 -7.62 15.03
N ARG A 205 2.02 -7.40 15.39
CA ARG A 205 2.44 -6.35 16.33
C ARG A 205 2.58 -4.99 15.65
N MET A 206 3.25 -4.93 14.50
CA MET A 206 3.67 -3.69 13.85
C MET A 206 2.60 -3.08 12.96
N TRP A 207 1.73 -3.90 12.39
CA TRP A 207 0.69 -3.49 11.45
C TRP A 207 -0.72 -3.70 12.00
N SER A 208 -0.85 -3.72 13.32
CA SER A 208 -2.13 -3.82 14.03
C SER A 208 -2.91 -2.52 13.93
N LYS A 209 -4.25 -2.61 14.02
CA LYS A 209 -5.13 -1.44 14.00
C LYS A 209 -4.95 -0.56 15.23
N GLU A 210 -4.60 -1.17 16.35
CA GLU A 210 -4.33 -0.50 17.62
C GLU A 210 -3.06 0.35 17.53
N LYS A 211 -1.96 -0.18 16.98
CA LYS A 211 -0.73 0.61 16.73
C LYS A 211 -0.99 1.72 15.71
N GLU A 212 -1.72 1.40 14.65
CA GLU A 212 -2.10 2.38 13.64
C GLU A 212 -2.88 3.56 14.26
N GLN A 213 -3.81 3.28 15.17
CA GLN A 213 -4.61 4.27 15.89
C GLN A 213 -3.76 5.08 16.90
N ALA A 214 -2.91 4.41 17.68
CA ALA A 214 -2.03 5.07 18.64
C ALA A 214 -1.03 6.04 17.97
N GLU A 215 -0.53 5.68 16.78
CA GLU A 215 0.30 6.57 15.96
C GLU A 215 -0.47 7.81 15.49
N LEU A 216 -1.75 7.68 15.11
CA LEU A 216 -2.58 8.82 14.74
C LEU A 216 -2.85 9.74 15.94
N GLU A 217 -3.15 9.18 17.10
CA GLU A 217 -3.34 9.95 18.34
C GLU A 217 -2.07 10.70 18.72
N LYS A 218 -0.90 10.06 18.59
CA LYS A 218 0.40 10.69 18.80
C LYS A 218 0.63 11.85 17.84
N ASP A 219 0.37 11.66 16.55
CA ASP A 219 0.51 12.70 15.54
C ASP A 219 -0.44 13.87 15.83
N GLN A 220 -1.69 13.60 16.18
CA GLN A 220 -2.68 14.62 16.52
C GLN A 220 -2.31 15.44 17.76
N ALA A 221 -1.66 14.79 18.74
CA ALA A 221 -1.17 15.40 19.97
C ALA A 221 0.18 16.14 19.81
N ALA A 222 0.81 16.09 18.64
CA ALA A 222 2.05 16.80 18.38
C ALA A 222 1.88 18.32 18.66
N PRO A 223 2.83 18.98 19.34
CA PRO A 223 2.78 20.41 19.59
C PRO A 223 2.66 21.18 18.28
N ARG A 224 1.70 22.11 18.23
CA ARG A 224 1.42 22.91 17.03
C ARG A 224 1.84 24.34 17.24
N ILE A 225 2.41 24.94 16.20
CA ILE A 225 2.80 26.35 16.18
C ILE A 225 1.64 27.13 15.57
N LEU A 226 1.14 28.13 16.32
CA LEU A 226 0.10 29.03 15.83
C LEU A 226 0.69 30.02 14.82
N VAL A 227 0.01 30.20 13.70
CA VAL A 227 0.42 31.14 12.65
C VAL A 227 -0.19 32.52 12.90
N ASP A 228 0.62 33.57 12.85
CA ASP A 228 0.13 34.94 12.70
C ASP A 228 -0.35 35.13 11.26
N LYS A 229 -1.68 35.10 11.08
CA LYS A 229 -2.32 35.22 9.78
C LYS A 229 -2.00 36.52 9.04
N SER A 230 -1.59 37.58 9.74
CA SER A 230 -1.23 38.86 9.13
C SER A 230 0.11 38.80 8.38
N GLN A 231 0.91 37.76 8.63
CA GLN A 231 2.24 37.56 8.03
C GLN A 231 2.25 36.45 6.96
N MET A 232 1.08 36.02 6.48
CA MET A 232 1.00 35.00 5.44
C MET A 232 1.23 35.59 4.05
N PHE A 233 2.10 34.95 3.26
CA PHE A 233 2.21 35.21 1.82
C PHE A 233 1.98 33.91 1.06
N PHE A 234 1.22 33.98 -0.02
CA PHE A 234 0.81 32.81 -0.80
C PHE A 234 1.66 32.71 -2.06
N GLN A 235 2.18 31.51 -2.35
CA GLN A 235 3.02 31.27 -3.52
C GLN A 235 2.34 30.31 -4.50
N ASP A 236 2.11 29.06 -4.08
CA ASP A 236 1.45 28.04 -4.88
C ASP A 236 0.47 27.19 -4.03
N GLY A 237 -0.02 26.09 -4.60
CA GLY A 237 -1.01 25.24 -3.93
C GLY A 237 -0.47 24.50 -2.70
N ASP A 238 0.83 24.22 -2.62
CA ASP A 238 1.45 23.45 -1.54
C ASP A 238 2.62 24.16 -0.86
N THR A 239 2.82 25.45 -1.16
CA THR A 239 3.87 26.31 -0.61
C THR A 239 3.27 27.65 -0.18
N VAL A 240 3.49 27.98 1.09
CA VAL A 240 3.03 29.22 1.74
C VAL A 240 4.15 29.80 2.60
N TYR A 241 4.22 31.11 2.75
CA TYR A 241 5.14 31.75 3.69
C TYR A 241 4.42 32.09 4.99
N PHE A 242 5.06 31.78 6.12
CA PHE A 242 4.69 32.29 7.44
C PHE A 242 5.79 33.27 7.90
N GLY A 243 5.58 34.56 7.67
CA GLY A 243 6.62 35.58 7.86
C GLY A 243 7.74 35.43 6.84
N LYS A 244 8.96 35.12 7.30
CA LYS A 244 10.15 34.93 6.43
C LYS A 244 10.41 33.46 6.08
N GLU A 245 9.61 32.55 6.61
CA GLU A 245 9.82 31.12 6.45
C GLU A 245 8.94 30.57 5.33
N GLU A 246 9.56 29.99 4.30
CA GLU A 246 8.86 29.22 3.27
C GLU A 246 8.41 27.88 3.86
N VAL A 247 7.13 27.54 3.75
CA VAL A 247 6.54 26.33 4.30
C VAL A 247 5.99 25.47 3.17
N ARG A 248 6.63 24.33 2.93
CA ARG A 248 6.13 23.27 2.05
C ARG A 248 5.17 22.36 2.82
N ILE A 249 3.94 22.28 2.35
CA ILE A 249 2.91 21.42 2.91
C ILE A 249 3.27 19.95 2.64
N LEU A 250 3.41 19.18 3.71
CA LEU A 250 3.78 17.77 3.64
C LEU A 250 2.63 16.86 3.20
N GLY A 251 2.99 15.85 2.41
CA GLY A 251 2.10 14.76 2.01
C GLY A 251 1.31 15.02 0.71
N VAL A 252 1.52 16.18 0.07
CA VAL A 252 0.84 16.58 -1.16
C VAL A 252 1.81 17.20 -2.18
N ASP A 253 1.48 17.05 -3.46
CA ASP A 253 2.10 17.75 -4.59
C ASP A 253 0.96 18.36 -5.43
N THR A 254 0.86 19.68 -5.41
CA THR A 254 -0.14 20.43 -6.20
C THR A 254 0.38 20.74 -7.59
N PRO A 255 -0.51 21.00 -8.57
CA PRO A 255 -0.09 21.40 -9.90
C PRO A 255 0.71 22.70 -9.87
N GLU A 256 1.72 22.78 -10.73
CA GLU A 256 2.65 23.91 -10.78
C GLU A 256 1.99 25.20 -11.25
N ILE A 257 2.50 26.34 -10.76
CA ILE A 257 2.12 27.67 -11.24
C ILE A 257 3.30 28.29 -11.97
N ALA A 258 3.02 29.12 -12.96
CA ALA A 258 4.06 29.85 -13.66
C ALA A 258 4.79 30.79 -12.69
N HIS A 259 6.12 30.70 -12.67
CA HIS A 259 7.03 31.64 -12.02
C HIS A 259 8.06 32.13 -13.04
N PRO A 260 7.69 33.12 -13.89
CA PRO A 260 8.58 33.64 -14.93
C PRO A 260 9.92 34.15 -14.39
N ASP A 261 9.91 34.75 -13.19
CA ASP A 261 11.10 35.29 -12.53
C ASP A 261 12.08 34.21 -12.02
N HIS A 262 11.72 32.93 -12.15
CA HIS A 262 12.51 31.76 -11.70
C HIS A 262 12.72 30.72 -12.81
N ASP A 263 12.75 31.16 -14.09
CA ASP A 263 12.89 30.29 -15.26
C ASP A 263 11.86 29.16 -15.33
N LYS A 264 10.66 29.41 -14.80
CA LYS A 264 9.49 28.50 -14.83
C LYS A 264 8.32 29.20 -15.53
N PRO A 265 8.43 29.48 -16.84
CA PRO A 265 7.47 30.34 -17.54
C PRO A 265 6.08 29.70 -17.70
N GLU A 266 6.01 28.37 -17.60
CA GLU A 266 4.79 27.60 -17.79
C GLU A 266 4.23 27.12 -16.46
N GLY A 267 2.92 27.22 -16.30
CA GLY A 267 2.16 26.61 -15.22
C GLY A 267 1.39 25.39 -15.71
N GLN A 268 1.05 24.50 -14.80
CA GLN A 268 0.25 23.32 -15.07
C GLN A 268 -1.24 23.65 -14.99
N GLU A 269 -2.06 22.93 -15.77
CA GLU A 269 -3.51 22.92 -15.61
C GLU A 269 -3.88 22.65 -14.14
N TYR A 270 -4.87 23.38 -13.60
CA TYR A 270 -5.29 23.40 -12.19
C TYR A 270 -4.33 24.07 -11.19
N GLY A 271 -3.17 24.58 -11.63
CA GLY A 271 -2.21 25.30 -10.77
C GLY A 271 -2.84 26.50 -10.03
N PRO A 272 -3.42 27.47 -10.74
CA PRO A 272 -4.11 28.62 -10.12
C PRO A 272 -5.26 28.21 -9.19
N GLU A 273 -6.02 27.18 -9.55
CA GLU A 273 -7.13 26.66 -8.76
C GLU A 273 -6.65 26.06 -7.44
N ALA A 274 -5.54 25.31 -7.45
CA ALA A 274 -4.93 24.76 -6.24
C ALA A 274 -4.38 25.87 -5.32
N ALA A 275 -3.70 26.89 -5.87
CA ALA A 275 -3.25 28.04 -5.09
C ALA A 275 -4.40 28.82 -4.47
N GLU A 276 -5.42 29.14 -5.25
CA GLU A 276 -6.56 29.91 -4.74
C GLU A 276 -7.33 29.10 -3.68
N PHE A 277 -7.46 27.77 -3.84
CA PHE A 277 -8.03 26.90 -2.81
C PHE A 277 -7.25 26.99 -1.49
N THR A 278 -5.92 26.83 -1.54
CA THR A 278 -5.05 26.93 -0.36
C THR A 278 -5.15 28.30 0.30
N LYS A 279 -5.08 29.37 -0.51
CA LYS A 279 -5.21 30.74 -0.04
C LYS A 279 -6.56 30.99 0.64
N GLN A 280 -7.67 30.60 0.02
CA GLN A 280 -9.00 30.78 0.61
C GLN A 280 -9.19 29.93 1.87
N ALA A 281 -8.67 28.70 1.91
CA ALA A 281 -8.72 27.87 3.09
C ALA A 281 -8.01 28.53 4.29
N LEU A 282 -6.83 29.12 4.06
CA LEU A 282 -6.04 29.79 5.10
C LEU A 282 -6.62 31.14 5.51
N LEU A 283 -7.10 31.96 4.56
CA LEU A 283 -7.70 33.26 4.85
C LEU A 283 -9.00 33.13 5.65
N ASN A 284 -9.85 32.17 5.29
CA ASN A 284 -11.15 31.97 5.94
C ASN A 284 -11.06 31.17 7.26
N ALA A 285 -9.91 30.58 7.55
CA ALA A 285 -9.67 29.84 8.79
C ALA A 285 -9.88 30.73 10.02
N LYS A 286 -10.52 30.20 11.07
CA LYS A 286 -10.46 30.85 12.39
C LYS A 286 -9.08 30.67 13.02
N LYS A 287 -8.46 29.52 12.78
CA LYS A 287 -7.15 29.15 13.33
C LYS A 287 -6.30 28.44 12.27
N VAL A 288 -5.06 28.90 12.11
CA VAL A 288 -4.04 28.23 11.28
C VAL A 288 -2.91 27.81 12.20
N GLU A 289 -2.53 26.54 12.12
CA GLU A 289 -1.43 25.98 12.90
C GLU A 289 -0.59 25.06 12.03
N TYR A 290 0.63 24.76 12.44
CA TYR A 290 1.42 23.74 11.75
C TYR A 290 2.29 22.93 12.70
N VAL A 291 2.66 21.73 12.25
CA VAL A 291 3.62 20.83 12.90
C VAL A 291 4.79 20.64 11.94
N LEU A 292 6.00 20.92 12.41
CA LEU A 292 7.22 20.73 11.64
C LEU A 292 7.51 19.24 11.42
N GLY A 293 7.82 18.89 10.17
CA GLY A 293 8.32 17.58 9.79
C GLY A 293 9.85 17.53 9.74
N PRO A 294 10.42 16.32 9.58
CA PRO A 294 11.85 16.11 9.46
C PRO A 294 12.39 16.75 8.18
N GLY A 295 13.64 17.21 8.22
CA GLY A 295 14.31 17.85 7.07
C GLY A 295 13.99 19.34 6.90
N SER A 296 13.22 19.94 7.82
CA SER A 296 13.06 21.39 7.89
C SER A 296 14.42 22.07 8.15
N THR A 297 14.69 23.15 7.43
CA THR A 297 15.93 23.94 7.53
C THR A 297 15.60 25.42 7.67
N TYR A 298 16.56 26.24 8.12
CA TYR A 298 16.32 27.68 8.26
C TYR A 298 15.90 28.29 6.91
N GLY A 299 14.74 28.96 6.89
CA GLY A 299 14.17 29.57 5.69
C GLY A 299 13.30 28.63 4.85
N ARG A 300 13.30 27.31 5.11
CA ARG A 300 12.43 26.33 4.45
C ARG A 300 11.97 25.23 5.42
N ALA A 301 10.72 25.34 5.87
CA ALA A 301 10.04 24.32 6.64
C ALA A 301 9.34 23.29 5.74
N LEU A 302 9.37 22.04 6.17
CA LEU A 302 8.45 21.01 5.71
C LEU A 302 7.43 20.81 6.83
N ALA A 303 6.14 21.07 6.59
CA ALA A 303 5.16 21.07 7.68
C ALA A 303 3.81 20.44 7.31
N HIS A 304 3.18 19.83 8.31
CA HIS A 304 1.77 19.52 8.27
C HIS A 304 0.99 20.76 8.72
N VAL A 305 0.29 21.40 7.78
CA VAL A 305 -0.51 22.61 8.05
C VAL A 305 -1.95 22.24 8.38
N PHE A 306 -2.50 22.89 9.40
CA PHE A 306 -3.86 22.70 9.90
C PHE A 306 -4.69 23.96 9.70
N VAL A 307 -5.91 23.78 9.20
CA VAL A 307 -6.94 24.81 9.07
C VAL A 307 -8.13 24.39 9.93
N ASP A 308 -8.39 25.15 11.00
CA ASP A 308 -9.45 24.86 11.98
C ASP A 308 -9.40 23.43 12.53
N GLY A 309 -8.18 22.93 12.76
CA GLY A 309 -7.91 21.61 13.30
C GLY A 309 -7.85 20.47 12.27
N GLU A 310 -8.18 20.70 11.00
CA GLU A 310 -8.07 19.71 9.93
C GLU A 310 -6.79 19.91 9.10
N LEU A 311 -6.14 18.81 8.68
CA LEU A 311 -5.00 18.85 7.77
C LEU A 311 -5.38 19.49 6.42
N LEU A 312 -4.64 20.52 6.02
CA LEU A 312 -4.83 21.18 4.73
C LEU A 312 -4.51 20.25 3.55
N SER A 313 -3.51 19.38 3.70
CA SER A 313 -3.20 18.33 2.71
C SER A 313 -4.36 17.37 2.48
N LEU A 314 -5.12 17.03 3.53
CA LEU A 314 -6.32 16.21 3.43
C LEU A 314 -7.43 16.92 2.64
N ARG A 315 -7.61 18.23 2.85
CA ARG A 315 -8.56 19.05 2.09
C ARG A 315 -8.21 19.12 0.60
N LEU A 316 -6.93 19.34 0.29
CA LEU A 316 -6.42 19.38 -1.09
C LEU A 316 -6.65 18.05 -1.82
N ILE A 317 -6.36 16.91 -1.17
CA ILE A 317 -6.62 15.58 -1.73
C ILE A 317 -8.12 15.35 -1.97
N LYS A 318 -8.97 15.64 -0.99
CA LYS A 318 -10.43 15.48 -1.13
C LYS A 318 -11.01 16.36 -2.25
N ALA A 319 -10.44 17.55 -2.45
CA ALA A 319 -10.81 18.45 -3.53
C ALA A 319 -10.23 18.03 -4.90
N ARG A 320 -9.43 16.97 -4.96
CA ARG A 320 -8.73 16.49 -6.17
C ARG A 320 -7.76 17.53 -6.75
N LEU A 321 -7.21 18.40 -5.89
CA LEU A 321 -6.28 19.47 -6.25
C LEU A 321 -4.82 19.13 -5.93
N ALA A 322 -4.54 17.93 -5.43
CA ALA A 322 -3.19 17.44 -5.20
C ALA A 322 -3.07 15.93 -5.41
N TYR A 323 -1.89 15.48 -5.82
CA TYR A 323 -1.49 14.08 -5.64
C TYR A 323 -0.91 13.89 -4.24
N GLU A 324 -1.15 12.74 -3.61
CA GLU A 324 -0.44 12.38 -2.39
C GLU A 324 1.03 12.04 -2.69
N THR A 325 1.93 12.44 -1.79
CA THR A 325 3.37 12.15 -1.93
C THR A 325 3.87 11.10 -0.95
N VAL A 326 2.99 10.57 -0.10
CA VAL A 326 3.29 9.57 0.93
C VAL A 326 3.77 8.27 0.28
N SER A 327 3.15 7.83 -0.80
CA SER A 327 3.57 6.63 -1.56
C SER A 327 5.02 6.69 -2.03
N ARG A 328 5.60 7.90 -2.14
CA ARG A 328 6.97 8.12 -2.56
C ARG A 328 7.92 8.40 -1.39
N PHE A 329 7.56 9.32 -0.50
CA PHE A 329 8.45 9.83 0.54
C PHE A 329 8.17 9.24 1.93
N GLY A 330 7.14 8.41 2.06
CA GLY A 330 6.76 7.77 3.31
C GLY A 330 6.09 8.74 4.28
N ALA A 331 6.20 8.43 5.57
CA ALA A 331 5.42 9.07 6.62
C ALA A 331 5.89 10.48 7.02
N THR A 332 7.10 10.90 6.62
CA THR A 332 7.69 12.19 7.00
C THR A 332 7.54 12.51 8.50
N GLY A 333 7.83 11.52 9.36
CA GLY A 333 7.76 11.63 10.82
C GLY A 333 6.36 11.45 11.43
N HIS A 334 5.29 11.45 10.64
CA HIS A 334 3.90 11.41 11.09
C HIS A 334 3.10 10.31 10.38
N PRO A 335 3.27 9.03 10.78
CA PRO A 335 2.69 7.87 10.10
C PRO A 335 1.15 7.79 10.16
N GLY A 336 0.54 8.34 11.20
CA GLY A 336 -0.92 8.45 11.32
C GLY A 336 -1.49 9.42 10.29
N PHE A 337 -0.91 10.63 10.17
CA PHE A 337 -1.31 11.58 9.12
C PHE A 337 -1.08 11.00 7.73
N ALA A 338 0.07 10.35 7.50
CA ALA A 338 0.40 9.72 6.24
C ALA A 338 -0.64 8.68 5.81
N ARG A 339 -1.12 7.82 6.74
CA ARG A 339 -2.19 6.86 6.46
C ARG A 339 -3.52 7.54 6.12
N GLN A 340 -3.88 8.63 6.82
CA GLN A 340 -5.09 9.40 6.48
C GLN A 340 -5.05 9.96 5.05
N LEU A 341 -3.89 10.47 4.61
CA LEU A 341 -3.73 10.99 3.25
C LEU A 341 -3.82 9.89 2.19
N LEU A 342 -3.18 8.74 2.43
CA LEU A 342 -3.29 7.58 1.54
C LEU A 342 -4.73 7.09 1.41
N ASP A 343 -5.44 6.96 2.54
CA ASP A 343 -6.84 6.50 2.55
C ASP A 343 -7.76 7.49 1.85
N ALA A 344 -7.56 8.79 2.09
CA ALA A 344 -8.31 9.84 1.41
C ALA A 344 -8.06 9.82 -0.10
N PHE A 345 -6.81 9.68 -0.54
CA PHE A 345 -6.48 9.62 -1.96
C PHE A 345 -7.07 8.39 -2.65
N ARG A 346 -7.14 7.24 -1.95
CA ARG A 346 -7.81 6.04 -2.48
C ARG A 346 -9.34 6.17 -2.52
N SER A 347 -9.93 7.03 -1.70
CA SER A 347 -11.38 7.23 -1.62
C SER A 347 -11.96 8.20 -2.67
N VAL A 348 -11.10 8.91 -3.40
CA VAL A 348 -11.51 9.87 -4.43
C VAL A 348 -11.06 9.43 -5.81
N GLU A 349 -11.71 9.95 -6.85
CA GLU A 349 -11.17 9.85 -8.20
C GLU A 349 -9.83 10.59 -8.31
N LYS A 350 -8.96 10.12 -9.20
CA LYS A 350 -7.67 10.77 -9.43
C LYS A 350 -7.83 12.26 -9.80
N PRO A 351 -6.86 13.11 -9.44
CA PRO A 351 -6.85 14.50 -9.90
C PRO A 351 -7.01 14.61 -11.42
N PRO A 352 -7.75 15.61 -11.93
CA PRO A 352 -8.02 15.77 -13.36
C PRO A 352 -6.83 16.28 -14.18
N PHE A 353 -5.65 16.41 -13.57
CA PHE A 353 -4.40 16.85 -14.21
C PHE A 353 -3.31 15.77 -14.08
N GLN A 354 -2.28 15.88 -14.92
CA GLN A 354 -1.10 15.02 -14.88
C GLN A 354 -0.42 15.09 -13.50
N ASN A 355 0.20 14.02 -13.03
CA ASN A 355 0.98 14.12 -11.80
C ASN A 355 2.05 15.23 -11.94
N PRO A 356 2.12 16.22 -11.02
CA PRO A 356 2.97 17.40 -11.18
C PRO A 356 4.45 17.05 -11.37
N GLN A 357 4.90 15.96 -10.75
CA GLN A 357 6.26 15.50 -10.92
C GLN A 357 6.58 15.03 -12.35
N TYR A 358 5.65 14.36 -13.02
CA TYR A 358 5.82 13.98 -14.43
C TYR A 358 5.74 15.21 -15.33
N TRP A 359 4.84 16.14 -14.99
CA TRP A 359 4.72 17.40 -15.71
C TRP A 359 6.03 18.21 -15.66
N ARG A 360 6.66 18.34 -14.47
CA ARG A 360 7.97 18.98 -14.28
C ARG A 360 9.09 18.36 -15.13
N TRP A 361 9.09 17.04 -15.31
CA TRP A 361 10.07 16.37 -16.16
C TRP A 361 9.89 16.69 -17.64
N GLU A 362 8.64 16.85 -18.08
CA GLU A 362 8.30 17.10 -19.48
C GLU A 362 8.48 18.58 -19.87
N HIS A 363 8.20 19.51 -18.95
CA HIS A 363 8.12 20.94 -19.26
C HIS A 363 9.28 21.78 -18.69
N TRP A 364 9.85 21.38 -17.54
CA TRP A 364 10.91 22.16 -16.86
C TRP A 364 12.30 21.52 -16.96
N GLY A 365 12.45 20.48 -17.78
CA GLY A 365 13.75 19.83 -18.02
C GLY A 365 14.40 19.23 -16.76
N GLN A 366 13.63 18.99 -15.69
CA GLN A 366 14.18 18.41 -14.47
C GLN A 366 14.70 17.00 -14.76
N PRO A 367 15.96 16.68 -14.41
CA PRO A 367 16.53 15.39 -14.72
C PRO A 367 15.69 14.31 -14.04
N LYS A 368 15.31 13.31 -14.84
CA LYS A 368 14.73 12.10 -14.29
C LYS A 368 15.77 11.50 -13.34
N PRO A 369 15.42 11.16 -12.09
CA PRO A 369 16.36 10.52 -11.19
C PRO A 369 16.91 9.27 -11.87
N GLU A 370 18.21 9.27 -12.16
CA GLU A 370 18.89 8.03 -12.53
C GLU A 370 18.80 7.11 -11.32
N LEU A 371 18.44 5.85 -11.55
CA LEU A 371 18.46 4.84 -10.50
C LEU A 371 19.92 4.61 -10.13
N VAL A 372 20.40 5.32 -9.11
CA VAL A 372 21.72 5.07 -8.53
C VAL A 372 21.67 3.69 -7.89
N GLU A 373 22.36 2.71 -8.49
CA GLU A 373 22.63 1.45 -7.80
C GLU A 373 23.45 1.77 -6.55
N LEU A 374 22.88 1.53 -5.36
CA LEU A 374 23.58 1.75 -4.10
C LEU A 374 24.85 0.88 -4.06
N PRO A 375 26.05 1.46 -3.85
CA PRO A 375 27.31 0.72 -3.80
C PRO A 375 27.32 -0.40 -2.75
N GLU A 376 26.54 -0.25 -1.68
CA GLU A 376 26.35 -1.20 -0.58
C GLU A 376 25.74 -2.54 -1.03
N ILE A 377 25.10 -2.58 -2.21
CA ILE A 377 24.59 -3.82 -2.79
C ILE A 377 25.74 -4.69 -3.33
N ARG A 378 26.88 -4.10 -3.74
CA ARG A 378 28.02 -4.87 -4.30
C ARG A 378 28.74 -5.70 -3.25
N SER A 379 28.88 -5.22 -2.01
CA SER A 379 29.54 -5.98 -0.93
C SER A 379 28.68 -7.10 -0.36
N LEU A 380 27.34 -6.97 -0.41
CA LEU A 380 26.40 -8.04 -0.04
C LEU A 380 26.20 -9.11 -1.14
N ILE A 381 26.68 -8.84 -2.35
CA ILE A 381 26.53 -9.68 -3.54
C ILE A 381 27.67 -10.69 -3.74
N ALA A 382 28.80 -10.50 -3.04
CA ALA A 382 30.04 -11.24 -3.25
C ALA A 382 30.19 -12.56 -2.44
N GLU A 383 29.19 -12.97 -1.66
CA GLU A 383 29.13 -14.25 -0.90
C GLU A 383 27.84 -15.05 -1.16
#